data_AF-A0A0C2D3V2-F1
#
_entry.id   AF-A0A0C2D3V2-F1
#
_cell.length_a   1.000
_cell.length_b   1.000
_cell.length_c   1.000
_cell.angle_alpha   90.00
_cell.angle_beta   90.00
_cell.angle_gamma   90.00
#
_symmetry.space_group_name_H-M   'P 1'
#
loop_
_entity.id
_entity.type
_entity.pdbx_description
1 polymer ?
#
loop_
_entity_poly.entity_id
_entity_poly.type
_entity_poly.pdbx_seq_one_letter_code
_entity_poly.pdbx_strand_id
1 'polypeptide(L)'
;MRERGASLIRMDRGRRGFVVGLGAFGACAPALGCGRAKAPAVTEAPSAAAGPGDDPFAELAGFCDGVEPIAASEYERRIERVRAKLAEAGQGALILEAGVDMRYFGGPRWGQSERPLMLVIPRDGEPLLVGPAFERGTLEARRGPLAFAVRTWEEHESPYALVFASLSDARIKAEAIIATGPATRSFVIDGLRDAAPSRSFGPGQAAIEACRRVKSPAELALLRRANEATKRAIESAAAHVRAGMHEHEFADHVRAAQLAAGLDNVWVLALFGPNAAYPHGTPEGRELAPGDLILVDTGGFLHGYASDITRTWAFPEPSAIDADRQRAWEVVRAAQTAALDTIRPGVRCAEVDAAARAVIAAAGFDPDYGHFSHRLGHGIGMEVHEAPYLVRDAEHRLEVGNTMSDEPGLYLAGRYGIRLEDIVAVTAEGAEVFGPRADSLAAPFGG
;
A
#
# COMPACT_ATOMS: atom_id res chain seq x y z
N MET A 1 -30.98 -30.63 46.77
CA MET A 1 -30.91 -30.90 48.23
C MET A 1 -29.43 -30.82 48.61
N ARG A 2 -29.07 -29.86 49.50
CA ARG A 2 -27.71 -29.51 50.04
C ARG A 2 -26.79 -28.78 49.04
N GLU A 3 -26.56 -27.46 49.10
CA GLU A 3 -25.85 -26.62 50.12
C GLU A 3 -24.40 -27.06 50.36
N ARG A 4 -23.34 -26.24 50.45
CA ARG A 4 -23.11 -24.79 50.68
C ARG A 4 -21.59 -24.57 50.47
N GLY A 5 -21.13 -23.33 50.20
CA GLY A 5 -19.73 -22.96 50.44
C GLY A 5 -19.19 -21.75 49.68
N ALA A 6 -19.68 -20.55 50.00
CA ALA A 6 -19.04 -19.28 49.66
C ALA A 6 -18.02 -18.87 50.73
N SER A 7 -16.89 -18.28 50.35
CA SER A 7 -16.00 -17.57 51.28
C SER A 7 -15.53 -16.24 50.65
N LEU A 8 -15.98 -15.15 51.27
CA LEU A 8 -15.59 -13.77 51.04
C LEU A 8 -14.30 -13.46 51.82
N ILE A 9 -13.35 -12.74 51.20
CA ILE A 9 -12.27 -12.07 51.93
C ILE A 9 -12.41 -10.54 51.74
N ARG A 10 -12.32 -9.87 52.89
CA ARG A 10 -12.60 -8.47 53.21
C ARG A 10 -11.59 -7.50 52.62
N MET A 11 -12.10 -6.32 52.26
CA MET A 11 -11.38 -5.05 52.17
C MET A 11 -10.79 -4.64 53.52
N ASP A 12 -9.57 -4.10 53.52
CA ASP A 12 -9.04 -3.26 54.58
C ASP A 12 -8.74 -1.86 54.05
N ARG A 13 -9.19 -0.83 54.80
CA ARG A 13 -9.06 0.60 54.52
C ARG A 13 -8.22 1.22 55.63
N GLY A 14 -6.95 1.50 55.34
CA GLY A 14 -6.07 2.29 56.21
C GLY A 14 -6.06 3.76 55.85
N ARG A 15 -6.78 4.59 56.63
CA ARG A 15 -6.65 6.06 56.67
C ARG A 15 -5.37 6.46 57.41
N ARG A 16 -4.59 7.39 56.86
CA ARG A 16 -3.76 8.33 57.64
C ARG A 16 -3.92 9.72 57.03
N GLY A 17 -4.43 10.65 57.85
CA GLY A 17 -4.63 12.05 57.47
C GLY A 17 -3.37 12.88 57.63
N PHE A 18 -3.38 14.07 57.03
CA PHE A 18 -2.55 15.17 57.47
C PHE A 18 -3.29 16.50 57.29
N VAL A 19 -2.89 17.43 58.15
CA VAL A 19 -3.57 18.65 58.61
C VAL A 19 -3.41 19.82 57.62
N VAL A 20 -4.38 20.73 57.65
CA VAL A 20 -4.42 22.04 56.97
C VAL A 20 -3.49 23.05 57.65
N GLY A 21 -2.73 23.82 56.86
CA GLY A 21 -2.01 25.01 57.33
C GLY A 21 -1.82 26.04 56.21
N LEU A 22 -2.42 27.22 56.38
CA LEU A 22 -2.28 28.43 55.55
C LEU A 22 -0.87 29.04 55.69
N GLY A 23 -0.32 29.61 54.61
CA GLY A 23 0.92 30.42 54.67
C GLY A 23 1.33 31.06 53.33
N ALA A 24 0.82 32.27 53.11
CA ALA A 24 1.25 33.39 52.25
C ALA A 24 2.62 33.39 51.50
N PHE A 25 2.52 33.87 50.24
CA PHE A 25 3.40 34.75 49.44
C PHE A 25 4.84 34.35 49.06
N GLY A 26 5.08 34.27 47.75
CA GLY A 26 6.42 34.35 47.14
C GLY A 26 6.33 34.29 45.61
N ALA A 27 6.44 35.43 44.94
CA ALA A 27 6.35 35.59 43.49
C ALA A 27 7.58 35.02 42.76
N CYS A 28 7.36 34.28 41.66
CA CYS A 28 8.29 34.21 40.53
C CYS A 28 7.53 33.83 39.25
N ALA A 29 7.93 34.49 38.16
CA ALA A 29 7.28 34.55 36.85
C ALA A 29 7.65 33.35 35.93
N PRO A 30 7.23 33.37 34.65
CA PRO A 30 6.26 32.46 34.07
C PRO A 30 6.84 31.15 33.52
N ALA A 31 5.96 30.14 33.48
CA ALA A 31 6.20 28.84 32.89
C ALA A 31 6.55 28.91 31.39
N LEU A 32 7.63 28.22 31.04
CA LEU A 32 8.01 27.90 29.67
C LEU A 32 6.88 27.13 28.97
N GLY A 33 6.47 27.65 27.81
CA GLY A 33 5.54 26.97 26.92
C GLY A 33 6.11 25.65 26.43
N CYS A 34 5.33 24.58 26.57
CA CYS A 34 5.55 23.32 25.85
C CYS A 34 5.34 23.57 24.35
N GLY A 35 6.42 23.85 23.64
CA GLY A 35 6.45 23.82 22.18
C GLY A 35 6.23 22.40 21.68
N ARG A 36 5.14 22.18 20.95
CA ARG A 36 4.97 20.99 20.11
C ARG A 36 6.10 20.96 19.08
N ALA A 37 6.93 19.92 19.11
CA ALA A 37 7.91 19.66 18.09
C ALA A 37 7.19 19.48 16.74
N LYS A 38 7.41 20.42 15.82
CA LYS A 38 7.11 20.24 14.40
C LYS A 38 8.06 19.17 13.87
N ALA A 39 7.52 18.13 13.23
CA ALA A 39 8.32 17.29 12.35
C ALA A 39 9.00 18.18 11.30
N PRO A 40 10.30 18.01 11.01
CA PRO A 40 10.96 18.84 10.02
C PRO A 40 10.37 18.48 8.65
N ALA A 41 9.93 19.52 7.92
CA ALA A 41 9.73 19.40 6.49
C ALA A 41 11.11 19.14 5.87
N VAL A 42 11.31 17.93 5.35
CA VAL A 42 12.49 17.61 4.55
C VAL A 42 12.26 18.24 3.19
N THR A 43 12.70 19.49 3.03
CA THR A 43 12.95 20.06 1.70
C THR A 43 14.35 19.61 1.31
N GLU A 44 14.46 18.49 0.61
CA GLU A 44 15.69 18.12 -0.10
C GLU A 44 15.91 19.14 -1.23
N ALA A 45 17.06 19.82 -1.17
CA ALA A 45 17.57 20.55 -2.30
C ALA A 45 17.97 19.56 -3.41
N PRO A 46 17.75 19.86 -4.69
CA PRO A 46 18.18 18.99 -5.76
C PRO A 46 19.71 18.83 -5.71
N SER A 47 20.15 17.57 -5.59
CA SER A 47 21.55 17.19 -5.80
C SER A 47 21.99 17.67 -7.19
N ALA A 48 23.23 18.18 -7.28
CA ALA A 48 23.78 18.75 -8.49
C ALA A 48 23.68 17.73 -9.65
N ALA A 49 23.00 18.15 -10.73
CA ALA A 49 22.91 17.38 -11.95
C ALA A 49 24.31 17.06 -12.48
N ALA A 50 24.60 15.77 -12.65
CA ALA A 50 25.71 15.32 -13.47
C ALA A 50 25.59 15.93 -14.88
N GLY A 51 26.72 16.24 -15.50
CA GLY A 51 26.76 16.84 -16.83
C GLY A 51 26.02 15.98 -17.88
N PRO A 52 25.62 16.57 -19.03
CA PRO A 52 24.73 15.94 -20.01
C PRO A 52 25.35 14.79 -20.83
N GLY A 53 26.31 14.04 -20.28
CA GLY A 53 26.94 12.88 -20.91
C GLY A 53 27.25 11.70 -19.98
N ASP A 54 27.01 11.80 -18.67
CA ASP A 54 27.43 10.79 -17.68
C ASP A 54 26.27 10.34 -16.76
N ASP A 55 25.04 10.22 -17.27
CA ASP A 55 23.97 9.55 -16.51
C ASP A 55 24.26 8.03 -16.50
N PRO A 56 24.62 7.42 -15.34
CA PRO A 56 24.95 6.00 -15.26
C PRO A 56 23.79 5.07 -15.62
N PHE A 57 22.56 5.61 -15.73
CA PHE A 57 21.34 4.87 -16.00
C PHE A 57 20.68 5.28 -17.33
N ALA A 58 21.43 5.92 -18.23
CA ALA A 58 20.92 6.40 -19.52
C ALA A 58 20.30 5.29 -20.40
N GLU A 59 20.71 4.03 -20.21
CA GLU A 59 20.13 2.86 -20.89
C GLU A 59 18.70 2.53 -20.47
N LEU A 60 18.21 3.12 -19.37
CA LEU A 60 16.84 2.99 -18.90
C LEU A 60 15.90 4.04 -19.51
N ALA A 61 16.45 5.05 -20.17
CA ALA A 61 15.65 6.13 -20.74
C ALA A 61 14.61 5.59 -21.74
N GLY A 62 13.35 5.96 -21.52
CA GLY A 62 12.22 5.52 -22.34
C GLY A 62 11.74 4.09 -22.08
N PHE A 63 12.21 3.42 -21.02
CA PHE A 63 11.77 2.06 -20.70
C PHE A 63 10.24 1.96 -20.55
N CYS A 64 9.61 2.93 -19.90
CA CYS A 64 8.16 2.97 -19.73
C CYS A 64 7.39 3.58 -20.93
N ASP A 65 8.07 3.99 -22.01
CA ASP A 65 7.42 4.62 -23.15
C ASP A 65 6.46 3.65 -23.87
N GLY A 66 5.42 4.22 -24.48
CA GLY A 66 4.42 3.49 -25.26
C GLY A 66 3.34 2.79 -24.44
N VAL A 67 3.33 2.95 -23.11
CA VAL A 67 2.21 2.51 -22.26
C VAL A 67 1.31 3.69 -21.94
N GLU A 68 0.08 3.66 -22.45
CA GLU A 68 -0.86 4.76 -22.32
C GLU A 68 -1.57 4.77 -20.94
N PRO A 69 -1.95 5.94 -20.43
CA PRO A 69 -2.80 6.03 -19.24
C PRO A 69 -4.20 5.45 -19.51
N ILE A 70 -4.92 5.17 -18.44
CA ILE A 70 -6.30 4.67 -18.50
C ILE A 70 -7.19 5.63 -19.29
N ALA A 71 -7.86 5.11 -20.33
CA ALA A 71 -8.77 5.87 -21.17
C ALA A 71 -10.10 6.21 -20.47
N ALA A 72 -10.79 7.26 -20.93
CA ALA A 72 -12.08 7.70 -20.39
C ALA A 72 -13.13 6.57 -20.32
N SER A 73 -13.20 5.72 -21.36
CA SER A 73 -14.16 4.62 -21.43
C SER A 73 -13.96 3.54 -20.36
N GLU A 74 -12.74 3.39 -19.82
CA GLU A 74 -12.49 2.49 -18.69
C GLU A 74 -13.08 3.07 -17.40
N TYR A 75 -12.99 4.39 -17.18
CA TYR A 75 -13.63 5.02 -16.03
C TYR A 75 -15.15 4.91 -16.07
N GLU A 76 -15.77 5.02 -17.26
CA GLU A 76 -17.21 4.78 -17.45
C GLU A 76 -17.59 3.36 -17.00
N ARG A 77 -16.84 2.33 -17.44
CA ARG A 77 -17.03 0.94 -17.01
C ARG A 77 -16.87 0.76 -15.50
N ARG A 78 -15.91 1.46 -14.87
CA ARG A 78 -15.72 1.41 -13.41
C ARG A 78 -16.92 1.99 -12.66
N ILE A 79 -17.48 3.12 -13.13
CA ILE A 79 -18.70 3.71 -12.57
C ILE A 79 -19.88 2.73 -12.70
N GLU A 80 -20.08 2.11 -13.85
CA GLU A 80 -21.13 1.12 -14.06
C GLU A 80 -20.96 -0.11 -13.15
N ARG A 81 -19.73 -0.60 -13.03
CA ARG A 81 -19.39 -1.75 -12.18
C ARG A 81 -19.68 -1.47 -10.71
N VAL A 82 -19.25 -0.32 -10.19
CA VAL A 82 -19.52 0.02 -8.78
C VAL A 82 -21.01 0.22 -8.55
N ARG A 83 -21.76 0.79 -9.49
CA ARG A 83 -23.23 0.90 -9.39
C ARG A 83 -23.92 -0.46 -9.29
N ALA A 84 -23.49 -1.43 -10.08
CA ALA A 84 -24.00 -2.80 -9.98
C ALA A 84 -23.74 -3.38 -8.58
N LYS A 85 -22.55 -3.14 -8.01
CA LYS A 85 -22.21 -3.57 -6.65
C LYS A 85 -22.97 -2.84 -5.55
N LEU A 86 -23.24 -1.54 -5.72
CA LEU A 86 -24.13 -0.80 -4.83
C LEU A 86 -25.55 -1.38 -4.88
N ALA A 87 -26.05 -1.72 -6.07
CA ALA A 87 -27.39 -2.31 -6.22
C ALA A 87 -27.49 -3.69 -5.54
N GLU A 88 -26.51 -4.57 -5.72
CA GLU A 88 -26.41 -5.88 -5.04
C GLU A 88 -26.42 -5.72 -3.50
N ALA A 89 -25.77 -4.68 -2.99
CA ALA A 89 -25.66 -4.40 -1.55
C ALA A 89 -26.82 -3.57 -0.96
N GLY A 90 -27.83 -3.20 -1.76
CA GLY A 90 -28.92 -2.32 -1.31
C GLY A 90 -28.47 -0.89 -0.97
N GLN A 91 -27.34 -0.45 -1.54
CA GLN A 91 -26.76 0.87 -1.34
C GLN A 91 -27.24 1.84 -2.44
N GLY A 92 -27.55 3.08 -2.03
CA GLY A 92 -28.12 4.11 -2.91
C GLY A 92 -27.08 5.04 -3.54
N ALA A 93 -25.93 5.22 -2.88
CA ALA A 93 -24.81 6.01 -3.39
C ALA A 93 -23.52 5.58 -2.69
N LEU A 94 -22.40 5.89 -3.34
CA LEU A 94 -21.05 5.84 -2.77
C LEU A 94 -20.49 7.26 -2.68
N ILE A 95 -20.00 7.63 -1.51
CA ILE A 95 -19.28 8.87 -1.26
C ILE A 95 -17.81 8.54 -1.02
N LEU A 96 -16.95 9.11 -1.85
CA LEU A 96 -15.50 8.97 -1.77
C LEU A 96 -14.87 10.31 -1.47
N GLU A 97 -13.92 10.31 -0.54
CA GLU A 97 -13.07 11.47 -0.31
C GLU A 97 -11.89 11.49 -1.30
N ALA A 98 -11.24 12.64 -1.46
CA ALA A 98 -9.98 12.76 -2.18
C ALA A 98 -8.99 11.67 -1.75
N GLY A 99 -8.54 10.86 -2.72
CA GLY A 99 -7.72 9.69 -2.47
C GLY A 99 -7.69 8.74 -3.66
N VAL A 100 -7.10 7.56 -3.47
CA VAL A 100 -6.94 6.57 -4.55
C VAL A 100 -8.29 6.10 -5.09
N ASP A 101 -9.27 5.82 -4.23
CA ASP A 101 -10.60 5.38 -4.67
C ASP A 101 -11.26 6.42 -5.58
N MET A 102 -11.21 7.70 -5.22
CA MET A 102 -11.72 8.78 -6.08
C MET A 102 -11.02 8.77 -7.44
N ARG A 103 -9.69 8.66 -7.48
CA ARG A 103 -8.92 8.60 -8.73
C ARG A 103 -9.28 7.37 -9.55
N TYR A 104 -9.46 6.20 -8.92
CA TYR A 104 -9.84 4.97 -9.59
C TYR A 104 -11.15 5.11 -10.37
N PHE A 105 -12.12 5.83 -9.80
CA PHE A 105 -13.41 6.13 -10.46
C PHE A 105 -13.38 7.37 -11.36
N GLY A 106 -12.21 7.92 -11.68
CA GLY A 106 -12.04 9.00 -12.65
C GLY A 106 -12.10 10.41 -12.04
N GLY A 107 -12.01 10.53 -10.72
CA GLY A 107 -11.92 11.82 -10.04
C GLY A 107 -10.52 12.45 -10.11
N PRO A 108 -10.39 13.72 -9.70
CA PRO A 108 -9.13 14.46 -9.74
C PRO A 108 -8.04 13.83 -8.85
N ARG A 109 -6.77 14.02 -9.22
CA ARG A 109 -5.66 13.87 -8.28
C ARG A 109 -5.66 15.07 -7.33
N TRP A 110 -6.09 14.86 -6.10
CA TRP A 110 -6.26 15.89 -5.07
C TRP A 110 -5.74 15.42 -3.71
N GLY A 111 -5.10 16.32 -2.96
CA GLY A 111 -4.65 16.03 -1.60
C GLY A 111 -5.78 16.20 -0.58
N GLN A 112 -5.76 15.43 0.50
CA GLN A 112 -6.67 15.64 1.63
C GLN A 112 -6.26 16.89 2.43
N SER A 113 -7.22 17.73 2.79
CA SER A 113 -7.06 18.86 3.71
C SER A 113 -8.24 18.90 4.69
N GLU A 114 -8.31 19.85 5.62
CA GLU A 114 -9.49 20.06 6.46
C GLU A 114 -10.77 20.39 5.65
N ARG A 115 -10.62 20.80 4.39
CA ARG A 115 -11.72 21.08 3.46
C ARG A 115 -12.04 19.82 2.65
N PRO A 116 -13.19 19.17 2.86
CA PRO A 116 -13.51 17.94 2.15
C PRO A 116 -13.74 18.21 0.65
N LEU A 117 -13.10 17.41 -0.18
CA LEU A 117 -13.46 17.18 -1.58
C LEU A 117 -14.05 15.78 -1.67
N MET A 118 -15.28 15.68 -2.17
CA MET A 118 -16.03 14.43 -2.24
C MET A 118 -16.47 14.13 -3.67
N LEU A 119 -16.29 12.89 -4.12
CA LEU A 119 -16.91 12.34 -5.31
C LEU A 119 -18.13 11.55 -4.85
N VAL A 120 -19.31 11.92 -5.35
CA VAL A 120 -20.57 11.27 -5.06
C VAL A 120 -21.02 10.50 -6.29
N ILE A 121 -21.08 9.17 -6.17
CA ILE A 121 -21.51 8.26 -7.22
C ILE A 121 -22.86 7.69 -6.79
N PRO A 122 -23.98 8.27 -7.25
CA PRO A 122 -25.29 7.68 -6.99
C PRO A 122 -25.44 6.39 -7.81
N ARG A 123 -26.23 5.44 -7.28
CA ARG A 123 -26.58 4.19 -7.98
C ARG A 123 -27.22 4.51 -9.34
N ASP A 124 -28.13 5.49 -9.35
CA ASP A 124 -28.82 6.01 -10.53
C ASP A 124 -28.56 7.53 -10.66
N GLY A 125 -28.37 8.05 -11.86
CA GLY A 125 -28.14 9.48 -12.11
C GLY A 125 -26.70 9.84 -12.52
N GLU A 126 -26.30 11.10 -12.42
CA GLU A 126 -24.94 11.56 -12.78
C GLU A 126 -24.04 11.63 -11.54
N PRO A 127 -22.79 11.11 -11.60
CA PRO A 127 -21.81 11.37 -10.55
C PRO A 127 -21.36 12.83 -10.52
N LEU A 128 -21.02 13.33 -9.34
CA LEU A 128 -20.68 14.74 -9.13
C LEU A 128 -19.55 14.91 -8.11
N LEU A 129 -18.83 16.01 -8.24
CA LEU A 129 -17.80 16.46 -7.30
C LEU A 129 -18.37 17.56 -6.40
N VAL A 130 -18.13 17.45 -5.09
CA VAL A 130 -18.46 18.47 -4.09
C VAL A 130 -17.16 19.01 -3.50
N GLY A 131 -16.84 20.28 -3.74
CA GLY A 131 -15.59 20.91 -3.28
C GLY A 131 -15.70 22.41 -2.97
N PRO A 132 -14.66 23.06 -2.43
CA PRO A 132 -14.73 24.46 -2.01
C PRO A 132 -14.97 25.43 -3.18
N ALA A 133 -15.78 26.47 -2.98
CA ALA A 133 -16.15 27.44 -4.02
C ALA A 133 -14.96 28.20 -4.59
N PHE A 134 -14.00 28.59 -3.75
CA PHE A 134 -12.79 29.27 -4.20
C PHE A 134 -11.87 28.40 -5.08
N GLU A 135 -12.02 27.06 -5.03
CA GLU A 135 -11.31 26.10 -5.88
C GLU A 135 -12.07 25.75 -7.16
N ARG A 136 -13.25 26.35 -7.42
CA ARG A 136 -14.10 26.01 -8.57
C ARG A 136 -13.33 25.99 -9.89
N GLY A 137 -12.50 27.01 -10.14
CA GLY A 137 -11.71 27.10 -11.37
C GLY A 137 -10.75 25.91 -11.52
N THR A 138 -10.06 25.54 -10.44
CA THR A 138 -9.16 24.39 -10.41
C THR A 138 -9.92 23.08 -10.59
N LEU A 139 -11.07 22.92 -9.91
CA LEU A 139 -11.91 21.74 -10.02
C LEU A 139 -12.45 21.56 -11.44
N GLU A 140 -12.95 22.61 -12.09
CA GLU A 140 -13.45 22.52 -13.48
C GLU A 140 -12.32 22.19 -14.47
N ALA A 141 -11.12 22.72 -14.25
CA ALA A 141 -9.96 22.41 -15.08
C ALA A 141 -9.39 21.00 -14.85
N ARG A 142 -9.64 20.40 -13.67
CA ARG A 142 -9.02 19.12 -13.25
C ARG A 142 -10.02 18.03 -12.86
N ARG A 143 -11.31 18.19 -13.14
CA ARG A 143 -12.44 17.30 -12.76
C ARG A 143 -12.36 15.84 -13.25
N GLY A 144 -11.29 15.49 -13.95
CA GLY A 144 -11.01 14.14 -14.42
C GLY A 144 -11.61 13.84 -15.79
N PRO A 145 -11.33 12.65 -16.34
CA PRO A 145 -11.69 12.25 -17.70
C PRO A 145 -13.18 12.15 -17.97
N LEU A 146 -14.02 11.98 -16.92
CA LEU A 146 -15.47 11.89 -17.06
C LEU A 146 -16.20 13.24 -16.96
N ALA A 147 -15.46 14.34 -16.73
CA ALA A 147 -16.03 15.69 -16.65
C ALA A 147 -17.21 15.82 -15.67
N PHE A 148 -17.07 15.27 -14.45
CA PHE A 148 -18.12 15.28 -13.43
C PHE A 148 -18.70 16.68 -13.17
N ALA A 149 -20.00 16.72 -12.89
CA ALA A 149 -20.66 17.94 -12.49
C ALA A 149 -20.04 18.46 -11.18
N VAL A 150 -19.66 19.74 -11.15
CA VAL A 150 -19.07 20.37 -9.95
C VAL A 150 -20.16 21.09 -9.15
N ARG A 151 -20.25 20.78 -7.86
CA ARG A 151 -21.01 21.49 -6.85
C ARG A 151 -20.05 22.07 -5.84
N THR A 152 -20.27 23.32 -5.44
CA THR A 152 -19.36 23.98 -4.52
C THR A 152 -20.07 24.59 -3.33
N TRP A 153 -19.33 24.68 -2.23
CA TRP A 153 -19.75 25.27 -0.96
C TRP A 153 -18.82 26.44 -0.60
N GLU A 154 -19.38 27.52 -0.10
CA GLU A 154 -18.62 28.64 0.47
C GLU A 154 -18.05 28.27 1.85
N GLU A 155 -16.97 28.91 2.29
CA GLU A 155 -16.22 28.56 3.52
C GLU A 155 -17.05 28.43 4.81
N HIS A 156 -18.25 29.05 4.85
CA HIS A 156 -19.16 29.02 5.99
C HIS A 156 -20.33 28.05 5.83
N GLU A 157 -20.51 27.46 4.64
CA GLU A 157 -21.59 26.54 4.32
C GLU A 157 -21.21 25.11 4.68
N SER A 158 -22.23 24.25 4.84
CA SER A 158 -22.00 22.83 5.10
C SER A 158 -21.75 22.07 3.79
N PRO A 159 -20.54 21.54 3.55
CA PRO A 159 -20.28 20.67 2.39
C PRO A 159 -21.15 19.40 2.42
N TYR A 160 -21.49 18.94 3.62
CA TYR A 160 -22.26 17.71 3.83
C TYR A 160 -23.74 17.92 3.48
N ALA A 161 -24.32 19.07 3.85
CA ALA A 161 -25.68 19.41 3.44
C ALA A 161 -25.81 19.51 1.91
N LEU A 162 -24.77 20.05 1.25
CA LEU A 162 -24.72 20.13 -0.22
C LEU A 162 -24.68 18.75 -0.89
N VAL A 163 -24.03 17.76 -0.29
CA VAL A 163 -24.09 16.36 -0.76
C VAL A 163 -25.53 15.87 -0.80
N PHE A 164 -26.30 16.03 0.29
CA PHE A 164 -27.67 15.51 0.35
C PHE A 164 -28.68 16.31 -0.48
N ALA A 165 -28.46 17.62 -0.64
CA ALA A 165 -29.19 18.42 -1.63
C ALA A 165 -28.99 17.83 -3.04
N SER A 166 -27.74 17.52 -3.39
CA SER A 166 -27.40 16.94 -4.70
C SER A 166 -27.92 15.50 -4.88
N LEU A 167 -27.96 14.70 -3.81
CA LEU A 167 -28.52 13.34 -3.85
C LEU A 167 -30.05 13.31 -3.95
N SER A 168 -30.73 14.35 -3.47
CA SER A 168 -32.18 14.47 -3.62
C SER A 168 -32.56 14.61 -5.10
N ASP A 169 -31.75 15.31 -5.89
CA ASP A 169 -31.90 15.40 -7.35
C ASP A 169 -31.75 14.03 -8.03
N ALA A 170 -30.93 13.13 -7.45
CA ALA A 170 -30.70 11.77 -7.94
C ALA A 170 -31.80 10.76 -7.53
N ARG A 171 -32.86 11.19 -6.84
CA ARG A 171 -34.02 10.37 -6.43
C ARG A 171 -33.66 9.12 -5.62
N ILE A 172 -32.66 9.22 -4.74
CA ILE A 172 -32.27 8.11 -3.86
C ILE A 172 -33.37 7.85 -2.82
N LYS A 173 -33.91 6.62 -2.84
CA LYS A 173 -34.89 6.10 -1.87
C LYS A 173 -34.46 6.37 -0.43
N ALA A 174 -35.40 6.76 0.43
CA ALA A 174 -35.12 7.16 1.81
C ALA A 174 -34.35 6.08 2.59
N GLU A 175 -34.74 4.83 2.38
CA GLU A 175 -34.25 3.61 3.04
C GLU A 175 -32.91 3.08 2.50
N ALA A 176 -32.40 3.63 1.39
CA ALA A 176 -31.15 3.16 0.81
C ALA A 176 -29.94 3.56 1.68
N ILE A 177 -28.99 2.63 1.84
CA ILE A 177 -27.75 2.88 2.58
C ILE A 177 -26.84 3.80 1.77
N ILE A 178 -26.28 4.83 2.41
CA ILE A 178 -25.21 5.66 1.85
C ILE A 178 -23.87 5.01 2.20
N ALA A 179 -23.16 4.56 1.17
CA ALA A 179 -21.86 3.92 1.33
C ALA A 179 -20.75 4.99 1.41
N THR A 180 -19.79 4.81 2.31
CA THR A 180 -18.58 5.64 2.37
C THR A 180 -17.34 4.81 2.06
N GLY A 181 -16.35 5.43 1.41
CA GLY A 181 -15.05 4.78 1.15
C GLY A 181 -14.33 4.38 2.44
N PRO A 182 -13.50 3.33 2.42
CA PRO A 182 -12.77 2.86 3.60
C PRO A 182 -11.77 3.88 4.15
N ALA A 183 -11.22 4.74 3.27
CA ALA A 183 -10.27 5.79 3.63
C ALA A 183 -10.94 7.13 3.98
N THR A 184 -12.28 7.22 4.01
CA THR A 184 -12.98 8.47 4.37
C THR A 184 -12.71 8.81 5.83
N ARG A 185 -12.20 10.02 6.07
CA ARG A 185 -11.82 10.46 7.43
C ARG A 185 -13.05 10.58 8.33
N SER A 186 -12.87 10.28 9.62
CA SER A 186 -13.98 10.18 10.59
C SER A 186 -14.81 11.46 10.66
N PHE A 187 -14.20 12.64 10.67
CA PHE A 187 -14.94 13.91 10.76
C PHE A 187 -15.84 14.16 9.54
N VAL A 188 -15.49 13.62 8.36
CA VAL A 188 -16.33 13.68 7.16
C VAL A 188 -17.51 12.73 7.29
N ILE A 189 -17.28 11.52 7.81
CA ILE A 189 -18.36 10.57 8.10
C ILE A 189 -19.34 11.16 9.12
N ASP A 190 -18.82 11.77 10.19
CA ASP A 190 -19.64 12.41 11.22
C ASP A 190 -20.42 13.60 10.65
N GLY A 191 -19.77 14.47 9.86
CA GLY A 191 -20.44 15.58 9.18
C GLY A 191 -21.55 15.14 8.21
N LEU A 192 -21.34 14.04 7.48
CA LEU A 192 -22.37 13.45 6.62
C LEU A 192 -23.56 12.91 7.44
N ARG A 193 -23.30 12.26 8.58
CA ARG A 193 -24.35 11.75 9.47
C ARG A 193 -25.17 12.88 10.09
N ASP A 194 -24.50 13.92 10.56
CA ASP A 194 -25.15 15.09 11.18
C ASP A 194 -26.03 15.85 10.17
N ALA A 195 -25.58 15.93 8.90
CA ALA A 195 -26.35 16.58 7.83
C ALA A 195 -27.57 15.77 7.37
N ALA A 196 -27.63 14.46 7.63
CA ALA A 196 -28.73 13.60 7.24
C ALA A 196 -29.04 12.52 8.30
N PRO A 197 -29.55 12.91 9.48
CA PRO A 197 -29.73 12.00 10.62
C PRO A 197 -30.78 10.91 10.37
N SER A 198 -31.65 11.07 9.37
CA SER A 198 -32.65 10.07 8.98
C SER A 198 -32.11 9.02 8.00
N ARG A 199 -30.87 9.16 7.51
CA ARG A 199 -30.26 8.23 6.55
C ARG A 199 -29.43 7.16 7.26
N SER A 200 -29.36 5.98 6.66
CA SER A 200 -28.45 4.91 7.07
C SER A 200 -27.12 5.00 6.32
N PHE A 201 -26.04 4.71 7.02
CA PHE A 201 -24.67 4.72 6.47
C PHE A 201 -24.03 3.37 6.64
N GLY A 202 -23.20 2.96 5.67
CA GLY A 202 -22.50 1.68 5.71
C GLY A 202 -21.18 1.70 4.94
N PRO A 203 -20.37 0.64 5.07
CA PRO A 203 -19.09 0.55 4.38
C PRO A 203 -19.28 0.33 2.87
N GLY A 204 -18.58 1.12 2.05
CA GLY A 204 -18.47 0.93 0.60
C GLY A 204 -17.33 0.00 0.18
N GLN A 205 -16.52 -0.47 1.15
CA GLN A 205 -15.30 -1.24 0.91
C GLN A 205 -15.51 -2.45 0.00
N ALA A 206 -16.51 -3.30 0.27
CA ALA A 206 -16.75 -4.49 -0.54
C ALA A 206 -17.05 -4.17 -2.03
N ALA A 207 -17.80 -3.10 -2.30
CA ALA A 207 -18.12 -2.66 -3.66
C ALA A 207 -16.89 -2.11 -4.39
N ILE A 208 -16.07 -1.31 -3.68
CA ILE A 208 -14.84 -0.73 -4.20
C ILE A 208 -13.82 -1.83 -4.52
N GLU A 209 -13.56 -2.73 -3.57
CA GLU A 209 -12.60 -3.80 -3.75
C GLU A 209 -13.04 -4.75 -4.86
N ALA A 210 -14.33 -5.06 -4.98
CA ALA A 210 -14.85 -5.87 -6.07
C ALA A 210 -14.62 -5.23 -7.46
N CYS A 211 -14.38 -3.91 -7.53
CA CYS A 211 -13.95 -3.25 -8.76
C CYS A 211 -12.42 -3.32 -8.91
N ARG A 212 -11.67 -2.89 -7.89
CA ARG A 212 -10.21 -2.72 -7.94
C ARG A 212 -9.42 -4.03 -7.98
N ARG A 213 -9.92 -5.10 -7.36
CA ARG A 213 -9.22 -6.39 -7.30
C ARG A 213 -9.02 -7.03 -8.66
N VAL A 214 -9.97 -6.87 -9.58
CA VAL A 214 -9.92 -7.50 -10.92
C VAL A 214 -9.54 -6.46 -11.94
N LYS A 215 -8.28 -6.50 -12.36
CA LYS A 215 -7.64 -5.52 -13.24
C LYS A 215 -8.09 -5.73 -14.68
N SER A 216 -8.37 -4.63 -15.37
CA SER A 216 -8.59 -4.64 -16.82
C SER A 216 -7.27 -4.86 -17.58
N PRO A 217 -7.31 -5.21 -18.88
CA PRO A 217 -6.10 -5.36 -19.68
C PRO A 217 -5.19 -4.11 -19.68
N ALA A 218 -5.77 -2.91 -19.62
CA ALA A 218 -5.01 -1.67 -19.55
C ALA A 218 -4.30 -1.50 -18.20
N GLU A 219 -4.96 -1.89 -17.10
CA GLU A 219 -4.37 -1.88 -15.76
C GLU A 219 -3.23 -2.90 -15.65
N LEU A 220 -3.42 -4.10 -16.21
CA LEU A 220 -2.38 -5.14 -16.26
C LEU A 220 -1.17 -4.69 -17.09
N ALA A 221 -1.37 -3.97 -18.19
CA ALA A 221 -0.27 -3.42 -18.98
C ALA A 221 0.57 -2.40 -18.19
N LEU A 222 -0.09 -1.51 -17.45
CA LEU A 222 0.57 -0.53 -16.58
C LEU A 222 1.34 -1.19 -15.45
N LEU A 223 0.72 -2.13 -14.73
CA LEU A 223 1.37 -2.88 -13.65
C LEU A 223 2.55 -3.70 -14.18
N ARG A 224 2.38 -4.40 -15.30
CA ARG A 224 3.46 -5.20 -15.90
C ARG A 224 4.66 -4.33 -16.22
N ARG A 225 4.45 -3.21 -16.94
CA ARG A 225 5.55 -2.31 -17.31
C ARG A 225 6.21 -1.68 -16.09
N ALA A 226 5.45 -1.24 -15.09
CA ALA A 226 5.99 -0.67 -13.87
C ALA A 226 6.93 -1.66 -13.14
N ASN A 227 6.51 -2.92 -13.03
CA ASN A 227 7.28 -3.96 -12.36
C ASN A 227 8.51 -4.41 -13.17
N GLU A 228 8.39 -4.51 -14.50
CA GLU A 228 9.54 -4.75 -15.38
C GLU A 228 10.58 -3.62 -15.28
N ALA A 229 10.13 -2.36 -15.21
CA ALA A 229 10.99 -1.20 -15.05
C ALA A 229 11.73 -1.22 -13.70
N THR A 230 11.03 -1.54 -12.62
CA THR A 230 11.66 -1.69 -11.29
C THR A 230 12.69 -2.81 -11.28
N LYS A 231 12.40 -3.98 -11.85
CA LYS A 231 13.38 -5.08 -11.98
C LYS A 231 14.63 -4.64 -12.73
N ARG A 232 14.45 -3.97 -13.87
CA ARG A 232 15.57 -3.48 -14.69
C ARG A 232 16.37 -2.40 -13.97
N ALA A 233 15.72 -1.52 -13.20
CA ALA A 233 16.38 -0.52 -12.39
C ALA A 233 17.22 -1.14 -11.27
N ILE A 234 16.72 -2.17 -10.58
CA ILE A 234 17.48 -2.91 -9.58
C ILE A 234 18.73 -3.55 -10.22
N GLU A 235 18.57 -4.22 -11.37
CA GLU A 235 19.67 -4.86 -12.08
C GLU A 235 20.76 -3.86 -12.48
N SER A 236 20.37 -2.71 -13.03
CA SER A 236 21.33 -1.66 -13.41
C SER A 236 22.04 -1.07 -12.18
N ALA A 237 21.30 -0.76 -11.11
CA ALA A 237 21.89 -0.26 -9.86
C ALA A 237 22.85 -1.28 -9.22
N ALA A 238 22.56 -2.59 -9.32
CA ALA A 238 23.41 -3.64 -8.77
C ALA A 238 24.81 -3.68 -9.40
N ALA A 239 24.97 -3.21 -10.65
CA ALA A 239 26.28 -3.12 -11.31
C ALA A 239 27.23 -2.09 -10.66
N HIS A 240 26.71 -1.20 -9.82
CA HIS A 240 27.48 -0.18 -9.10
C HIS A 240 27.85 -0.57 -7.67
N VAL A 241 27.38 -1.74 -7.20
CA VAL A 241 27.67 -2.23 -5.84
C VAL A 241 29.17 -2.48 -5.66
N ARG A 242 29.72 -1.98 -4.54
CA ARG A 242 31.14 -2.13 -4.18
C ARG A 242 31.31 -2.35 -2.68
N ALA A 243 32.43 -2.95 -2.30
CA ALA A 243 32.79 -3.10 -0.89
C ALA A 243 32.89 -1.72 -0.21
N GLY A 244 32.40 -1.63 1.03
CA GLY A 244 32.37 -0.36 1.78
C GLY A 244 31.29 0.62 1.33
N MET A 245 30.42 0.26 0.37
CA MET A 245 29.24 1.07 0.04
C MET A 245 28.24 1.03 1.20
N HIS A 246 27.66 2.16 1.58
CA HIS A 246 26.59 2.23 2.56
C HIS A 246 25.22 1.93 1.95
N GLU A 247 24.28 1.46 2.77
CA GLU A 247 22.90 1.17 2.36
C GLU A 247 22.23 2.36 1.65
N HIS A 248 22.44 3.59 2.13
CA HIS A 248 21.85 4.80 1.54
C HIS A 248 22.44 5.14 0.16
N GLU A 249 23.74 4.91 -0.05
CA GLU A 249 24.37 5.11 -1.37
C GLU A 249 23.76 4.15 -2.39
N PHE A 250 23.54 2.89 -2.01
CA PHE A 250 22.87 1.93 -2.89
C PHE A 250 21.41 2.30 -3.13
N ALA A 251 20.69 2.75 -2.10
CA ALA A 251 19.32 3.22 -2.24
C ALA A 251 19.20 4.40 -3.21
N ASP A 252 20.17 5.33 -3.20
CA ASP A 252 20.23 6.46 -4.13
C ASP A 252 20.44 6.00 -5.58
N HIS A 253 21.29 5.00 -5.81
CA HIS A 253 21.46 4.39 -7.13
C HIS A 253 20.16 3.77 -7.65
N VAL A 254 19.48 2.98 -6.82
CA VAL A 254 18.19 2.35 -7.19
C VAL A 254 17.11 3.39 -7.45
N ARG A 255 17.06 4.46 -6.64
CA ARG A 255 16.13 5.59 -6.83
C ARG A 255 16.39 6.26 -8.18
N ALA A 256 17.63 6.61 -8.48
CA ALA A 256 18.01 7.25 -9.74
C ALA A 256 17.68 6.36 -10.95
N ALA A 257 17.96 5.06 -10.87
CA ALA A 257 17.63 4.10 -11.92
C ALA A 257 16.12 4.00 -12.18
N GLN A 258 15.28 3.97 -11.13
CA GLN A 258 13.82 3.93 -11.30
C GLN A 258 13.26 5.20 -11.94
N LEU A 259 13.81 6.37 -11.57
CA LEU A 259 13.43 7.64 -12.20
C LEU A 259 13.86 7.68 -13.67
N ALA A 260 15.07 7.20 -13.98
CA ALA A 260 15.56 7.09 -15.36
C ALA A 260 14.70 6.15 -16.22
N ALA A 261 14.16 5.08 -15.63
CA ALA A 261 13.23 4.16 -16.27
C ALA A 261 11.83 4.75 -16.54
N GLY A 262 11.51 5.92 -15.96
CA GLY A 262 10.25 6.64 -16.16
C GLY A 262 9.19 6.42 -15.08
N LEU A 263 9.55 5.88 -13.92
CA LEU A 263 8.64 5.76 -12.77
C LEU A 263 8.55 7.06 -11.98
N ASP A 264 7.41 7.30 -11.33
CA ASP A 264 7.23 8.40 -10.37
C ASP A 264 6.96 7.87 -8.95
N ASN A 265 7.01 8.75 -7.94
CA ASN A 265 6.76 8.42 -6.53
C ASN A 265 7.52 7.18 -6.03
N VAL A 266 8.80 7.07 -6.43
CA VAL A 266 9.66 5.93 -6.14
C VAL A 266 10.07 5.88 -4.66
N TRP A 267 10.26 4.67 -4.15
CA TRP A 267 10.72 4.41 -2.79
C TRP A 267 11.70 3.24 -2.78
N VAL A 268 12.64 3.21 -1.84
CA VAL A 268 13.69 2.17 -1.77
C VAL A 268 13.99 1.83 -0.33
N LEU A 269 14.02 0.53 -0.03
CA LEU A 269 14.54 -0.06 1.19
C LEU A 269 15.74 -0.94 0.83
N ALA A 270 16.95 -0.49 1.15
CA ALA A 270 18.17 -1.26 0.97
C ALA A 270 18.71 -1.70 2.33
N LEU A 271 18.96 -3.00 2.49
CA LEU A 271 19.42 -3.61 3.73
C LEU A 271 20.59 -4.56 3.45
N PHE A 272 21.68 -4.43 4.21
CA PHE A 272 22.86 -5.28 4.08
C PHE A 272 23.00 -6.22 5.29
N GLY A 273 23.32 -7.49 4.99
CA GLY A 273 23.65 -8.51 5.98
C GLY A 273 22.59 -8.63 7.10
N PRO A 274 22.96 -8.49 8.39
CA PRO A 274 22.02 -8.65 9.50
C PRO A 274 20.86 -7.64 9.52
N ASN A 275 20.98 -6.48 8.87
CA ASN A 275 19.90 -5.48 8.83
C ASN A 275 18.66 -6.01 8.09
N ALA A 276 18.86 -6.92 7.13
CA ALA A 276 17.78 -7.59 6.41
C ALA A 276 16.96 -8.53 7.30
N ALA A 277 17.44 -8.90 8.50
CA ALA A 277 16.72 -9.77 9.43
C ALA A 277 15.44 -9.14 10.01
N TYR A 278 15.18 -7.87 9.73
CA TYR A 278 13.95 -7.16 10.10
C TYR A 278 13.17 -6.83 8.81
N PRO A 279 11.95 -7.34 8.62
CA PRO A 279 11.22 -7.22 7.34
C PRO A 279 11.05 -5.79 6.82
N HIS A 280 10.85 -4.84 7.73
CA HIS A 280 10.78 -3.40 7.49
C HIS A 280 11.95 -2.68 8.16
N GLY A 281 13.15 -3.30 8.16
CA GLY A 281 14.33 -2.79 8.85
C GLY A 281 14.58 -1.31 8.58
N THR A 282 15.24 -0.65 9.52
CA THR A 282 15.71 0.71 9.30
C THR A 282 17.15 0.62 8.79
N PRO A 283 17.52 1.23 7.66
CA PRO A 283 18.93 1.35 7.30
C PRO A 283 19.70 2.03 8.42
N GLU A 284 20.68 1.34 9.01
CA GLU A 284 21.48 1.84 10.14
C GLU A 284 22.83 2.41 9.67
N GLY A 285 22.94 2.70 8.37
CA GLY A 285 24.16 3.23 7.77
C GLY A 285 25.28 2.19 7.66
N ARG A 286 24.93 0.91 7.63
CA ARG A 286 25.88 -0.20 7.54
C ARG A 286 26.63 -0.14 6.19
N GLU A 287 27.93 -0.40 6.25
CA GLU A 287 28.76 -0.65 5.07
C GLU A 287 28.65 -2.11 4.61
N LEU A 288 28.63 -2.30 3.30
CA LEU A 288 28.61 -3.60 2.66
C LEU A 288 29.97 -4.31 2.77
N ALA A 289 29.99 -5.52 3.33
CA ALA A 289 31.19 -6.34 3.47
C ALA A 289 31.11 -7.62 2.62
N PRO A 290 32.26 -8.17 2.15
CA PRO A 290 32.29 -9.50 1.54
C PRO A 290 31.67 -10.56 2.44
N GLY A 291 30.81 -11.41 1.87
CA GLY A 291 30.04 -12.40 2.61
C GLY A 291 28.70 -11.89 3.13
N ASP A 292 28.31 -10.63 2.86
CA ASP A 292 26.97 -10.13 3.14
C ASP A 292 25.98 -10.55 2.03
N LEU A 293 24.71 -10.66 2.42
CA LEU A 293 23.59 -10.64 1.49
C LEU A 293 23.11 -9.18 1.34
N ILE A 294 22.74 -8.81 0.13
CA ILE A 294 22.08 -7.55 -0.17
C ILE A 294 20.60 -7.85 -0.36
N LEU A 295 19.73 -7.19 0.39
CA LEU A 295 18.29 -7.16 0.16
C LEU A 295 17.91 -5.75 -0.29
N VAL A 296 17.25 -5.63 -1.44
CA VAL A 296 16.58 -4.40 -1.84
C VAL A 296 15.11 -4.70 -2.07
N ASP A 297 14.27 -3.87 -1.49
CA ASP A 297 12.83 -3.86 -1.67
C ASP A 297 12.42 -2.46 -2.13
N THR A 298 11.76 -2.36 -3.27
CA THR A 298 11.59 -1.09 -3.94
C THR A 298 10.46 -1.11 -4.96
N GLY A 299 9.91 0.07 -5.23
CA GLY A 299 8.90 0.26 -6.23
C GLY A 299 8.70 1.73 -6.58
N GLY A 300 7.81 1.94 -7.55
CA GLY A 300 7.37 3.25 -7.99
C GLY A 300 6.00 3.15 -8.66
N PHE A 301 5.61 4.18 -9.39
CA PHE A 301 4.31 4.22 -10.05
C PHE A 301 4.44 4.61 -11.52
N LEU A 302 3.66 3.95 -12.36
CA LEU A 302 3.45 4.30 -13.77
C LEU A 302 1.97 4.63 -13.98
N HIS A 303 1.68 5.88 -14.34
CA HIS A 303 0.30 6.40 -14.45
C HIS A 303 -0.58 6.08 -13.24
N GLY A 304 0.02 6.04 -12.04
CA GLY A 304 -0.67 5.75 -10.78
C GLY A 304 -0.85 4.27 -10.43
N TYR A 305 -0.25 3.33 -11.18
CA TYR A 305 -0.20 1.91 -10.85
C TYR A 305 1.18 1.53 -10.31
N ALA A 306 1.19 0.80 -9.20
CA ALA A 306 2.38 0.52 -8.40
C ALA A 306 3.22 -0.65 -8.97
N SER A 307 4.53 -0.55 -8.78
CA SER A 307 5.43 -1.70 -8.73
C SER A 307 5.88 -1.96 -7.30
N ASP A 308 6.27 -3.21 -7.03
CA ASP A 308 6.78 -3.64 -5.73
C ASP A 308 7.62 -4.91 -5.92
N ILE A 309 8.94 -4.80 -5.76
CA ILE A 309 9.89 -5.85 -6.08
C ILE A 309 11.00 -5.91 -5.03
N THR A 310 11.08 -7.07 -4.38
CA THR A 310 12.23 -7.45 -3.55
C THR A 310 13.19 -8.39 -4.30
N ARG A 311 14.49 -8.10 -4.19
CA ARG A 311 15.59 -9.00 -4.56
C ARG A 311 16.56 -9.17 -3.39
N THR A 312 17.02 -10.41 -3.20
CA THR A 312 18.11 -10.73 -2.27
C THR A 312 19.23 -11.47 -3.00
N TRP A 313 20.49 -11.02 -2.92
CA TRP A 313 21.64 -11.69 -3.56
C TRP A 313 22.94 -11.59 -2.77
N ALA A 314 23.95 -12.36 -3.20
CA ALA A 314 25.25 -12.46 -2.55
C ALA A 314 26.19 -11.31 -2.93
N PHE A 315 27.01 -10.86 -1.99
CA PHE A 315 28.14 -9.99 -2.26
C PHE A 315 29.48 -10.60 -1.78
N PRO A 316 30.56 -10.57 -2.59
CA PRO A 316 30.58 -10.20 -4.01
C PRO A 316 30.03 -11.30 -4.93
N GLU A 317 30.07 -12.55 -4.47
CA GLU A 317 29.65 -13.73 -5.22
C GLU A 317 29.12 -14.81 -4.27
N PRO A 318 28.33 -15.79 -4.76
CA PRO A 318 27.70 -16.80 -3.91
C PRO A 318 28.68 -17.63 -3.06
N SER A 319 29.90 -17.86 -3.55
CA SER A 319 30.95 -18.62 -2.86
C SER A 319 31.33 -17.99 -1.50
N ALA A 320 31.11 -16.70 -1.32
CA ALA A 320 31.37 -15.96 -0.08
C ALA A 320 30.26 -16.14 0.98
N ILE A 321 29.12 -16.69 0.60
CA ILE A 321 27.97 -16.93 1.49
C ILE A 321 28.09 -18.33 2.09
N ASP A 322 27.89 -18.46 3.40
CA ASP A 322 27.91 -19.77 4.04
C ASP A 322 26.72 -20.66 3.63
N ALA A 323 26.87 -21.96 3.85
CA ALA A 323 25.91 -22.97 3.43
C ALA A 323 24.52 -22.81 4.06
N ASP A 324 24.41 -22.25 5.28
CA ASP A 324 23.11 -22.04 5.94
C ASP A 324 22.31 -20.95 5.21
N ARG A 325 22.95 -19.82 4.89
CA ARG A 325 22.34 -18.73 4.12
C ARG A 325 22.03 -19.11 2.66
N GLN A 326 22.92 -19.86 2.01
CA GLN A 326 22.64 -20.38 0.66
C GLN A 326 21.41 -21.31 0.67
N ARG A 327 21.31 -22.21 1.66
CA ARG A 327 20.15 -23.09 1.83
C ARG A 327 18.88 -22.31 2.11
N ALA A 328 18.92 -21.31 3.00
CA ALA A 328 17.76 -20.49 3.30
C ALA A 328 17.25 -19.74 2.06
N TRP A 329 18.14 -19.27 1.19
CA TRP A 329 17.76 -18.61 -0.06
C TRP A 329 17.01 -19.54 -1.01
N GLU A 330 17.51 -20.76 -1.21
CA GLU A 330 16.83 -21.76 -2.05
C GLU A 330 15.47 -22.17 -1.47
N VAL A 331 15.34 -22.21 -0.13
CA VAL A 331 14.05 -22.48 0.52
C VAL A 331 13.05 -21.35 0.25
N VAL A 332 13.47 -20.08 0.32
CA VAL A 332 12.60 -18.94 -0.02
C VAL A 332 12.16 -19.00 -1.48
N ARG A 333 13.09 -19.27 -2.41
CA ARG A 333 12.77 -19.45 -3.84
C ARG A 333 11.81 -20.62 -4.08
N ALA A 334 12.00 -21.74 -3.40
CA ALA A 334 11.11 -22.89 -3.50
C ALA A 334 9.72 -22.58 -2.93
N ALA A 335 9.64 -21.83 -1.83
CA ALA A 335 8.37 -21.39 -1.24
C ALA A 335 7.60 -20.45 -2.19
N GLN A 336 8.30 -19.50 -2.82
CA GLN A 336 7.72 -18.61 -3.83
C GLN A 336 7.20 -19.45 -5.01
N THR A 337 7.99 -20.40 -5.50
CA THR A 337 7.56 -21.29 -6.61
C THR A 337 6.32 -22.11 -6.26
N ALA A 338 6.23 -22.66 -5.04
CA ALA A 338 5.06 -23.40 -4.60
C ALA A 338 3.80 -22.53 -4.49
N ALA A 339 3.95 -21.26 -4.11
CA ALA A 339 2.87 -20.28 -4.16
C ALA A 339 2.42 -20.04 -5.60
N LEU A 340 3.33 -19.70 -6.51
CA LEU A 340 3.04 -19.51 -7.94
C LEU A 340 2.28 -20.69 -8.55
N ASP A 341 2.75 -21.91 -8.32
CA ASP A 341 2.13 -23.14 -8.85
C ASP A 341 0.71 -23.38 -8.32
N THR A 342 0.39 -22.76 -7.17
CA THR A 342 -0.93 -22.84 -6.53
C THR A 342 -1.89 -21.76 -7.04
N ILE A 343 -1.38 -20.65 -7.58
CA ILE A 343 -2.18 -19.51 -8.05
C ILE A 343 -2.92 -19.87 -9.34
N ARG A 344 -4.26 -19.90 -9.25
CA ARG A 344 -5.20 -20.08 -10.37
C ARG A 344 -6.61 -19.67 -9.95
N PRO A 345 -7.52 -19.42 -10.91
CA PRO A 345 -8.90 -19.06 -10.60
C PRO A 345 -9.59 -20.07 -9.67
N GLY A 346 -10.31 -19.55 -8.68
CA GLY A 346 -11.10 -20.32 -7.73
C GLY A 346 -10.33 -20.81 -6.48
N VAL A 347 -9.00 -20.78 -6.47
CA VAL A 347 -8.21 -21.13 -5.27
C VAL A 347 -8.36 -20.05 -4.20
N ARG A 348 -8.48 -20.43 -2.92
CA ARG A 348 -8.54 -19.45 -1.83
C ARG A 348 -7.17 -18.82 -1.60
N CYS A 349 -7.13 -17.54 -1.28
CA CYS A 349 -5.89 -16.83 -0.95
C CYS A 349 -5.11 -17.51 0.19
N ALA A 350 -5.82 -18.07 1.19
CA ALA A 350 -5.19 -18.82 2.28
C ALA A 350 -4.50 -20.13 1.83
N GLU A 351 -4.95 -20.76 0.75
CA GLU A 351 -4.33 -21.98 0.22
C GLU A 351 -2.98 -21.67 -0.45
N VAL A 352 -2.83 -20.48 -1.05
CA VAL A 352 -1.57 -20.01 -1.62
C VAL A 352 -0.54 -19.72 -0.51
N ASP A 353 -0.94 -18.99 0.54
CA ASP A 353 -0.10 -18.76 1.73
C ASP A 353 0.35 -20.08 2.38
N ALA A 354 -0.57 -21.05 2.50
CA ALA A 354 -0.27 -22.36 3.05
C ALA A 354 0.74 -23.14 2.20
N ALA A 355 0.71 -23.03 0.88
CA ALA A 355 1.65 -23.71 -0.02
C ALA A 355 3.10 -23.25 0.22
N ALA A 356 3.33 -21.94 0.31
CA ALA A 356 4.64 -21.39 0.64
C ALA A 356 5.11 -21.80 2.05
N ARG A 357 4.22 -21.71 3.05
CA ARG A 357 4.54 -22.12 4.44
C ARG A 357 4.89 -23.59 4.55
N ALA A 358 4.23 -24.46 3.79
CA ALA A 358 4.51 -25.89 3.80
C ALA A 358 5.95 -26.20 3.36
N VAL A 359 6.47 -25.50 2.35
CA VAL A 359 7.87 -25.62 1.91
C VAL A 359 8.84 -25.17 3.01
N ILE A 360 8.56 -24.02 3.62
CA ILE A 360 9.38 -23.46 4.70
C ILE A 360 9.42 -24.42 5.91
N ALA A 361 8.26 -24.95 6.31
CA ALA A 361 8.13 -25.93 7.39
C ALA A 361 8.88 -27.24 7.09
N ALA A 362 8.76 -27.77 5.86
CA ALA A 362 9.46 -28.98 5.44
C ALA A 362 10.99 -28.81 5.46
N ALA A 363 11.48 -27.58 5.30
CA ALA A 363 12.88 -27.23 5.45
C ALA A 363 13.32 -27.02 6.92
N GLY A 364 12.46 -27.31 7.91
CA GLY A 364 12.80 -27.26 9.33
C GLY A 364 12.82 -25.85 9.94
N PHE A 365 12.32 -24.84 9.23
CA PHE A 365 12.01 -23.55 9.82
C PHE A 365 10.65 -23.60 10.51
N ASP A 366 10.43 -22.69 11.45
CA ASP A 366 9.13 -22.49 12.13
C ASP A 366 7.95 -22.53 11.13
N PRO A 367 6.94 -23.39 11.34
CA PRO A 367 5.84 -23.59 10.40
C PRO A 367 4.82 -22.45 10.40
N ASP A 368 4.88 -21.56 11.40
CA ASP A 368 3.95 -20.46 11.59
C ASP A 368 4.62 -19.13 11.24
N TYR A 369 4.76 -18.22 12.21
CA TYR A 369 5.22 -16.84 12.03
C TYR A 369 6.58 -16.57 12.68
N GLY A 370 7.27 -17.61 13.18
CA GLY A 370 8.54 -17.44 13.89
C GLY A 370 9.69 -16.99 12.99
N HIS A 371 9.73 -17.45 11.73
CA HIS A 371 10.74 -17.03 10.74
C HIS A 371 10.14 -16.39 9.50
N PHE A 372 9.01 -16.92 9.01
CA PHE A 372 8.21 -16.29 7.96
C PHE A 372 7.10 -15.46 8.61
N SER A 373 7.49 -14.27 9.06
CA SER A 373 6.81 -13.48 10.10
C SER A 373 5.60 -12.67 9.63
N HIS A 374 5.30 -12.67 8.34
CA HIS A 374 4.17 -11.95 7.75
C HIS A 374 3.38 -12.84 6.78
N ARG A 375 2.34 -12.27 6.16
CA ARG A 375 1.56 -12.88 5.06
C ARG A 375 2.44 -13.20 3.85
N LEU A 376 2.02 -14.11 2.98
CA LEU A 376 2.69 -14.38 1.70
C LEU A 376 2.67 -13.23 0.72
N GLY A 377 1.62 -12.42 0.74
CA GLY A 377 1.56 -11.28 -0.14
C GLY A 377 0.28 -10.48 0.01
N HIS A 378 0.22 -9.38 -0.71
CA HIS A 378 -0.91 -8.46 -0.78
C HIS A 378 -1.31 -8.23 -2.23
N GLY A 379 -2.53 -7.76 -2.43
CA GLY A 379 -2.94 -7.27 -3.74
C GLY A 379 -2.17 -6.00 -4.05
N ILE A 380 -1.97 -5.75 -5.33
CA ILE A 380 -1.30 -4.53 -5.81
C ILE A 380 -2.07 -3.92 -6.99
N GLY A 381 -2.13 -2.61 -7.07
CA GLY A 381 -2.87 -1.89 -8.09
C GLY A 381 -2.51 -0.41 -8.09
N MET A 382 -3.48 0.44 -7.77
CA MET A 382 -3.20 1.87 -7.57
C MET A 382 -2.68 2.17 -6.16
N GLU A 383 -2.76 1.20 -5.25
CA GLU A 383 -2.04 1.15 -3.98
C GLU A 383 -1.03 0.00 -4.03
N VAL A 384 0.10 0.17 -3.32
CA VAL A 384 1.08 -0.89 -3.13
C VAL A 384 0.42 -2.06 -2.41
N HIS A 385 -0.31 -1.78 -1.33
CA HIS A 385 -1.14 -2.75 -0.62
C HIS A 385 -2.63 -2.51 -0.88
N GLU A 386 -3.28 -3.44 -1.55
CA GLU A 386 -4.73 -3.51 -1.68
C GLU A 386 -5.21 -4.97 -1.58
N ALA A 387 -6.53 -5.21 -1.62
CA ALA A 387 -7.04 -6.57 -1.69
C ALA A 387 -6.69 -7.22 -3.06
N PRO A 388 -6.67 -8.56 -3.18
CA PRO A 388 -6.81 -9.56 -2.11
C PRO A 388 -5.50 -9.83 -1.37
N TYR A 389 -5.56 -10.25 -0.11
CA TYR A 389 -4.37 -10.59 0.68
C TYR A 389 -4.14 -12.10 0.70
N LEU A 390 -2.91 -12.55 0.39
CA LEU A 390 -2.47 -13.94 0.52
C LEU A 390 -2.05 -14.20 1.97
N VAL A 391 -3.02 -14.46 2.83
CA VAL A 391 -2.81 -14.64 4.27
C VAL A 391 -3.64 -15.80 4.78
N ARG A 392 -3.15 -16.45 5.85
CA ARG A 392 -3.90 -17.44 6.63
C ARG A 392 -5.34 -16.97 6.89
N ASP A 393 -6.27 -17.90 6.76
CA ASP A 393 -7.72 -17.71 6.97
C ASP A 393 -8.43 -16.77 5.98
N ALA A 394 -7.74 -16.21 4.98
CA ALA A 394 -8.39 -15.47 3.91
C ALA A 394 -9.36 -16.35 3.10
N GLU A 395 -10.65 -16.00 3.16
CA GLU A 395 -11.72 -16.74 2.47
C GLU A 395 -11.87 -16.38 0.98
N HIS A 396 -11.31 -15.24 0.56
CA HIS A 396 -11.44 -14.77 -0.82
C HIS A 396 -10.83 -15.79 -1.79
N ARG A 397 -11.51 -16.00 -2.92
CA ARG A 397 -11.06 -16.87 -4.00
C ARG A 397 -10.51 -16.03 -5.13
N LEU A 398 -9.38 -16.45 -5.67
CA LEU A 398 -8.71 -15.79 -6.77
C LEU A 398 -9.59 -15.77 -8.02
N GLU A 399 -9.64 -14.62 -8.68
CA GLU A 399 -10.33 -14.37 -9.94
C GLU A 399 -9.33 -13.93 -11.01
N VAL A 400 -9.62 -14.23 -12.28
CA VAL A 400 -8.80 -13.74 -13.40
C VAL A 400 -8.68 -12.22 -13.31
N GLY A 401 -7.46 -11.71 -13.45
CA GLY A 401 -7.14 -10.29 -13.31
C GLY A 401 -6.87 -9.85 -11.87
N ASN A 402 -6.94 -10.72 -10.86
CA ASN A 402 -6.32 -10.40 -9.58
C ASN A 402 -4.80 -10.28 -9.74
N THR A 403 -4.22 -9.31 -9.04
CA THR A 403 -2.77 -9.08 -9.00
C THR A 403 -2.30 -9.00 -7.56
N MET A 404 -1.14 -9.59 -7.28
CA MET A 404 -0.59 -9.70 -5.92
C MET A 404 0.92 -9.82 -5.91
N SER A 405 1.55 -9.48 -4.78
CA SER A 405 2.92 -9.91 -4.47
C SER A 405 2.94 -11.39 -4.11
N ASP A 406 4.03 -12.07 -4.48
CA ASP A 406 4.43 -13.37 -3.99
C ASP A 406 5.81 -13.23 -3.35
N GLU A 407 5.82 -12.96 -2.03
CA GLU A 407 6.95 -12.42 -1.29
C GLU A 407 7.32 -13.23 -0.02
N PRO A 408 7.47 -14.57 -0.09
CA PRO A 408 7.88 -15.31 1.09
C PRO A 408 9.26 -14.82 1.56
N GLY A 409 9.42 -14.74 2.88
CA GLY A 409 10.65 -14.26 3.50
C GLY A 409 11.05 -15.10 4.71
N LEU A 410 12.35 -15.27 4.91
CA LEU A 410 12.92 -15.84 6.13
C LEU A 410 13.70 -14.76 6.87
N TYR A 411 13.34 -14.52 8.12
CA TYR A 411 13.94 -13.50 8.98
C TYR A 411 14.49 -14.16 10.24
N LEU A 412 15.82 -14.22 10.34
CA LEU A 412 16.50 -14.77 11.51
C LEU A 412 17.22 -13.62 12.23
N ALA A 413 16.59 -13.12 13.29
CA ALA A 413 17.05 -11.96 14.04
C ALA A 413 18.54 -12.03 14.41
N GLY A 414 19.28 -10.97 14.11
CA GLY A 414 20.72 -10.87 14.33
C GLY A 414 21.59 -11.72 13.40
N ARG A 415 21.01 -12.44 12.43
CA ARG A 415 21.75 -13.30 11.48
C ARG A 415 21.59 -12.80 10.05
N TYR A 416 20.40 -12.92 9.48
CA TYR A 416 20.10 -12.54 8.10
C TYR A 416 18.60 -12.46 7.87
N GLY A 417 18.21 -11.75 6.81
CA GLY A 417 16.90 -11.92 6.19
C GLY A 417 17.03 -12.12 4.70
N ILE A 418 16.14 -12.92 4.14
CA ILE A 418 16.04 -13.20 2.71
C ILE A 418 14.59 -13.09 2.32
N ARG A 419 14.28 -12.25 1.34
CA ARG A 419 12.98 -12.13 0.70
C ARG A 419 13.16 -12.08 -0.81
N LEU A 420 12.30 -12.81 -1.52
CA LEU A 420 12.17 -12.74 -2.97
C LEU A 420 10.74 -12.39 -3.25
N GLU A 421 10.52 -11.35 -4.05
CA GLU A 421 9.19 -10.87 -4.36
C GLU A 421 9.05 -10.58 -5.85
N ASP A 422 7.95 -11.06 -6.39
CA ASP A 422 7.53 -10.77 -7.74
C ASP A 422 6.03 -10.50 -7.76
N ILE A 423 5.60 -9.53 -8.56
CA ILE A 423 4.19 -9.30 -8.81
C ILE A 423 3.68 -10.28 -9.85
N VAL A 424 2.51 -10.84 -9.54
CA VAL A 424 1.85 -11.85 -10.36
C VAL A 424 0.42 -11.45 -10.67
N ALA A 425 -0.07 -11.87 -11.83
CA ALA A 425 -1.46 -11.78 -12.23
C ALA A 425 -2.08 -13.17 -12.37
N VAL A 426 -3.32 -13.32 -11.89
CA VAL A 426 -4.11 -14.52 -12.13
C VAL A 426 -4.64 -14.49 -13.56
N THR A 427 -4.27 -15.50 -14.36
CA THR A 427 -4.77 -15.71 -15.73
C THR A 427 -5.83 -16.82 -15.76
N ALA A 428 -6.39 -17.12 -16.93
CA ALA A 428 -7.33 -18.23 -17.06
C ALA A 428 -6.64 -19.59 -16.84
N GLU A 429 -5.34 -19.68 -17.14
CA GLU A 429 -4.54 -20.89 -17.09
C GLU A 429 -3.74 -21.05 -15.79
N GLY A 430 -3.59 -20.00 -14.98
CA GLY A 430 -2.82 -20.04 -13.74
C GLY A 430 -2.34 -18.65 -13.30
N ALA A 431 -1.02 -18.49 -13.22
CA ALA A 431 -0.35 -17.25 -12.85
C ALA A 431 0.58 -16.77 -13.96
N GLU A 432 0.63 -15.46 -14.18
CA GLU A 432 1.63 -14.76 -14.97
C GLU A 432 2.49 -13.92 -14.03
N VAL A 433 3.81 -14.08 -14.09
CA VAL A 433 4.76 -13.23 -13.35
C VAL A 433 5.13 -12.04 -14.24
N PHE A 434 5.16 -10.83 -13.70
CA PHE A 434 5.57 -9.64 -14.46
C PHE A 434 7.10 -9.57 -14.57
N GLY A 435 7.65 -10.08 -15.69
CA GLY A 435 9.09 -10.09 -15.96
C GLY A 435 9.85 -11.24 -15.28
N PRO A 436 11.17 -11.32 -15.45
CA PRO A 436 11.99 -12.44 -14.99
C PRO A 436 12.05 -12.55 -13.46
N ARG A 437 12.18 -13.79 -12.96
CA ARG A 437 12.35 -14.12 -11.53
C ARG A 437 13.83 -14.30 -11.20
N ALA A 438 14.16 -14.29 -9.92
CA ALA A 438 15.49 -14.72 -9.48
C ALA A 438 15.68 -16.23 -9.68
N ASP A 439 16.72 -16.64 -10.41
CA ASP A 439 17.00 -18.05 -10.70
C ASP A 439 17.89 -18.71 -9.66
N SER A 440 18.86 -17.98 -9.14
CA SER A 440 19.78 -18.44 -8.10
C SER A 440 20.43 -17.24 -7.42
N LEU A 441 21.16 -17.48 -6.33
CA LEU A 441 22.06 -16.46 -5.75
C LEU A 441 23.08 -15.91 -6.77
N ALA A 442 23.45 -16.69 -7.79
CA ALA A 442 24.38 -16.29 -8.85
C ALA A 442 23.70 -15.51 -9.99
N ALA A 443 22.38 -15.66 -10.13
CA ALA A 443 21.57 -15.04 -11.17
C ALA A 443 20.30 -14.42 -10.55
N PRO A 444 20.45 -13.36 -9.74
CA PRO A 444 19.34 -12.79 -8.96
C PRO A 444 18.32 -12.02 -9.81
N PHE A 445 18.66 -11.71 -11.07
CA PHE A 445 17.79 -10.95 -11.98
C PHE A 445 17.12 -11.81 -13.06
N GLY A 446 17.43 -13.11 -13.10
CA GLY A 446 16.94 -14.04 -14.12
C GLY A 446 17.63 -13.89 -15.47
N GLY A 447 17.31 -14.79 -16.41
CA GLY A 447 17.84 -14.83 -17.79
C GLY A 447 16.77 -14.86 -18.86
#